data_AF-I4B580-F1
#
_entry.id   AF-I4B580-F1
#
_cell.length_a   1.000
_cell.length_b   1.000
_cell.length_c   1.000
_cell.angle_alpha   90.00
_cell.angle_beta   90.00
_cell.angle_gamma   90.00
#
_symmetry.space_group_name_H-M   'P 1'
#
loop_
_entity.id
_entity.type
_entity.pdbx_description
1 polymer ?
#
loop_
_entity_poly.entity_id
_entity_poly.type
_entity_poly.pdbx_seq_one_letter_code
_entity_poly.pdbx_strand_id
1 'polypeptide(L)'
;MTTEPKQGDLFYQVVKDGNDTVMLTVKLQNYRPRPKFINLRRQGRLLQSIPLRDDFAWFSQLAVGKYEIELQNAGTTSGKRIDIHIV
;
A
#
# COMPACT_ATOMS: atom_id res chain seq x y z
N MET A 1 -22.85 -11.39 4.09
CA MET A 1 -21.87 -12.07 4.97
C MET A 1 -20.70 -11.13 5.15
N THR A 2 -20.62 -10.43 6.28
CA THR A 2 -19.49 -9.57 6.63
C THR A 2 -18.39 -10.45 7.20
N THR A 3 -17.34 -10.71 6.40
CA THR A 3 -16.13 -11.37 6.88
C THR A 3 -15.52 -10.50 7.98
N GLU A 4 -15.33 -11.05 9.18
CA GLU A 4 -14.57 -10.39 10.24
C GLU A 4 -13.17 -10.04 9.69
N PRO A 5 -12.67 -8.82 9.94
CA PRO A 5 -11.34 -8.42 9.49
C PRO A 5 -10.30 -9.35 10.11
N LYS A 6 -9.57 -10.08 9.26
CA LYS A 6 -8.51 -10.98 9.68
C LYS A 6 -7.32 -10.14 10.14
N GLN A 7 -6.55 -10.68 11.07
CA GLN A 7 -5.33 -10.04 11.56
C GLN A 7 -4.38 -9.78 10.38
N GLY A 8 -3.92 -8.52 10.22
CA GLY A 8 -3.01 -8.14 9.14
C GLY A 8 -3.67 -7.80 7.80
N ASP A 9 -4.93 -7.38 7.80
CA ASP A 9 -5.62 -6.92 6.60
C ASP A 9 -5.07 -5.57 6.12
N LEU A 10 -4.91 -5.47 4.80
CA LEU A 10 -4.57 -4.25 4.08
C LEU A 10 -5.75 -3.94 3.16
N PHE A 11 -6.37 -2.80 3.39
CA PHE A 11 -7.42 -2.26 2.54
C PHE A 11 -6.82 -1.22 1.63
N TYR A 12 -7.23 -1.24 0.37
CA TYR A 12 -6.83 -0.23 -0.57
C TYR A 12 -8.02 0.24 -1.40
N GLN A 13 -7.95 1.50 -1.81
CA GLN A 13 -8.89 2.10 -2.73
C GLN A 13 -8.12 2.90 -3.77
N VAL A 14 -8.51 2.71 -5.03
CA VAL A 14 -7.99 3.45 -6.17
C VAL A 14 -9.06 4.44 -6.62
N VAL A 15 -8.70 5.71 -6.77
CA VAL A 15 -9.58 6.78 -7.27
C VAL A 15 -8.89 7.54 -8.39
N LYS A 16 -9.66 8.08 -9.35
CA LYS A 16 -9.10 8.99 -10.36
C LYS A 16 -8.58 10.26 -9.69
N ASP A 17 -7.38 10.68 -10.08
CA ASP A 17 -6.62 11.81 -9.53
C ASP A 17 -6.19 12.80 -10.64
N GLY A 18 -6.65 12.59 -11.88
CA GLY A 18 -6.37 13.41 -13.05
C GLY A 18 -6.91 12.76 -14.32
N ASN A 19 -6.54 13.30 -15.50
CA ASN A 19 -6.99 12.77 -16.79
C ASN A 19 -6.55 11.30 -17.00
N ASP A 20 -5.28 11.01 -16.70
CA ASP A 20 -4.66 9.68 -16.90
C ASP A 20 -3.97 9.13 -15.65
N THR A 21 -4.23 9.75 -14.50
CA THR A 21 -3.59 9.40 -13.22
C THR A 21 -4.61 8.98 -12.19
N VAL A 22 -4.17 8.12 -11.27
CA VAL A 22 -4.94 7.69 -10.12
C VAL A 22 -4.21 7.97 -8.81
N MET A 23 -4.99 8.03 -7.74
CA MET A 23 -4.52 8.02 -6.37
C MET A 23 -4.86 6.66 -5.75
N LEU A 24 -3.84 6.02 -5.19
CA LEU A 24 -3.97 4.82 -4.39
C LEU A 24 -3.93 5.21 -2.91
N THR A 25 -5.00 4.90 -2.19
CA THR A 25 -5.04 5.00 -0.73
C THR A 25 -4.91 3.62 -0.12
N VAL A 26 -4.14 3.51 0.96
CA VAL A 26 -3.87 2.25 1.65
C VAL A 26 -4.10 2.46 3.15
N LYS A 27 -4.91 1.58 3.74
CA LYS A 27 -5.19 1.54 5.17
C LYS A 27 -4.85 0.16 5.72
N LEU A 28 -4.07 0.14 6.79
CA LEU A 28 -3.77 -1.06 7.56
C LEU A 28 -4.80 -1.20 8.67
N GLN A 29 -5.31 -2.41 8.87
CA GLN A 29 -6.19 -2.72 9.98
C GLN A 29 -5.64 -3.89 10.77
N ASN A 30 -5.53 -3.71 12.09
CA ASN A 30 -5.05 -4.75 13.01
C ASN A 30 -3.68 -5.35 12.61
N TYR A 31 -2.81 -4.54 11.98
CA TYR A 31 -1.50 -5.00 11.51
C TYR A 31 -0.49 -4.99 12.65
N ARG A 32 0.05 -6.17 13.00
CA ARG A 32 1.02 -6.37 14.08
C ARG A 32 2.13 -7.33 13.63
N PRO A 33 3.42 -7.01 13.87
CA PRO A 33 3.93 -5.76 14.42
C PRO A 33 3.64 -4.57 13.49
N ARG A 34 3.45 -3.37 14.07
CA ARG A 34 3.10 -2.16 13.32
C ARG A 34 4.23 -1.79 12.34
N PRO A 35 3.98 -1.76 11.02
CA PRO A 35 4.99 -1.36 10.04
C PRO A 35 5.43 0.09 10.25
N LYS A 36 6.71 0.38 10.06
CA LYS A 36 7.24 1.76 10.13
C LYS A 36 7.12 2.49 8.80
N PHE A 37 7.19 1.76 7.69
CA PHE A 37 7.13 2.31 6.35
C PHE A 37 6.18 1.50 5.48
N ILE A 38 5.58 2.20 4.52
CA ILE A 38 4.89 1.63 3.37
C ILE A 38 5.60 2.06 2.10
N ASN A 39 6.02 1.08 1.33
CA ASN A 39 6.79 1.24 0.12
C ASN A 39 5.89 0.93 -1.07
N LEU A 40 5.81 1.87 -2.01
CA LEU A 40 5.23 1.62 -3.33
C LEU A 40 6.34 1.22 -4.28
N ARG A 41 6.19 0.08 -4.94
CA ARG A 41 7.12 -0.40 -5.96
C ARG A 41 6.39 -0.68 -7.26
N ARG A 42 7.16 -0.72 -8.34
CA ARG A 42 6.70 -1.14 -9.67
C ARG A 42 7.81 -1.94 -10.33
N GLN A 43 7.50 -3.17 -10.74
CA GLN A 43 8.48 -4.07 -11.39
C GLN A 43 9.75 -4.23 -10.55
N GLY A 44 9.60 -4.41 -9.23
CA GLY A 44 10.73 -4.51 -8.30
C GLY A 44 11.48 -3.20 -8.00
N ARG A 45 11.20 -2.08 -8.69
CA ARG A 45 11.80 -0.76 -8.38
C ARG A 45 10.99 -0.04 -7.30
N LEU A 46 11.67 0.43 -6.24
CA LEU A 46 11.07 1.33 -5.24
C LEU A 46 10.75 2.68 -5.91
N LEU A 47 9.49 3.10 -5.85
CA LEU A 47 9.04 4.39 -6.36
C LEU A 47 8.94 5.42 -5.23
N GLN A 48 8.27 5.06 -4.14
CA GLN A 48 8.05 5.93 -2.99
C GLN A 48 8.11 5.12 -1.70
N SER A 49 8.58 5.75 -0.63
CA SER A 49 8.59 5.19 0.72
C SER A 49 8.00 6.22 1.67
N ILE A 50 6.91 5.86 2.35
CA ILE A 50 6.17 6.76 3.23
C ILE A 50 6.26 6.22 4.66
N PRO A 51 6.68 7.04 5.64
CA PRO A 51 6.61 6.66 7.05
C PRO A 51 5.14 6.56 7.49
N LEU A 52 4.75 5.42 8.06
CA LEU A 52 3.39 5.18 8.55
C LEU A 52 3.20 5.81 9.93
N ARG A 53 2.39 6.88 10.00
CA ARG A 53 2.04 7.56 11.25
C ARG A 53 0.70 7.11 11.84
N ASP A 54 -0.30 6.88 11.00
CA ASP A 54 -1.69 6.61 11.39
C ASP A 54 -2.28 5.36 10.73
N ASP A 55 -1.43 4.36 10.42
CA ASP A 55 -1.83 3.13 9.73
C ASP A 55 -2.44 3.39 8.34
N PHE A 56 -2.17 4.56 7.76
CA PHE A 56 -2.70 5.04 6.51
C PHE A 56 -1.61 5.72 5.68
N ALA A 57 -1.69 5.56 4.35
CA ALA A 57 -0.90 6.30 3.38
C ALA A 57 -1.64 6.44 2.05
N TRP A 58 -1.21 7.41 1.25
CA TRP A 58 -1.72 7.61 -0.10
C TRP A 58 -0.57 7.92 -1.06
N PHE A 59 -0.75 7.51 -2.31
CA PHE A 59 0.19 7.70 -3.41
C PHE A 59 -0.60 8.30 -4.58
N SER A 60 -0.20 9.48 -5.04
CA SER A 60 -0.87 10.21 -6.13
C SER A 60 -0.11 10.10 -7.45
N GLN A 61 -0.74 10.60 -8.52
CA GLN A 61 -0.12 10.70 -9.84
C GLN A 61 0.37 9.36 -10.40
N LEU A 62 -0.27 8.25 -10.01
CA LEU A 62 0.10 6.93 -10.50
C LEU A 62 -0.52 6.68 -11.87
N ALA A 63 0.29 6.18 -12.81
CA ALA A 63 -0.23 5.67 -14.07
C ALA A 63 -0.96 4.34 -13.85
N VAL A 64 -1.92 4.01 -14.73
CA VAL A 64 -2.57 2.70 -14.80
C VAL A 64 -1.51 1.59 -14.93
N GLY A 65 -1.73 0.46 -14.23
CA GLY A 65 -0.82 -0.69 -14.28
C GLY A 65 -0.67 -1.44 -12.96
N LYS A 66 0.36 -2.29 -12.91
CA LYS A 66 0.67 -3.16 -11.77
C LYS A 66 1.66 -2.50 -10.82
N TYR A 67 1.32 -2.49 -9.54
CA TYR A 67 2.14 -1.98 -8.45
C TYR A 67 2.25 -3.01 -7.33
N GLU A 68 3.24 -2.82 -6.47
CA GLU A 68 3.46 -3.64 -5.29
C GLU A 68 3.49 -2.72 -4.07
N ILE A 69 2.69 -3.04 -3.04
CA ILE A 69 2.83 -2.45 -1.72
C ILE A 69 3.67 -3.37 -0.86
N GLU A 70 4.73 -2.82 -0.27
CA GLU A 70 5.62 -3.51 0.66
C GLU A 70 5.59 -2.79 2.01
N LEU A 71 5.27 -3.53 3.08
CA LEU A 71 5.23 -3.01 4.45
C LEU A 71 6.55 -3.33 5.15
N GLN A 72 7.27 -2.32 5.64
CA GLN A 72 8.61 -2.51 6.17
C GLN A 72 8.72 -2.11 7.65
N ASN A 73 9.42 -2.95 8.41
CA ASN A 73 9.88 -2.66 9.76
C ASN A 73 11.38 -2.37 9.75
N ALA A 74 11.86 -1.50 10.64
CA ALA A 74 13.29 -1.21 10.73
C ALA A 74 14.06 -2.52 11.03
N GLY A 75 14.92 -2.93 10.10
CA GLY A 75 15.80 -4.10 10.25
C GLY A 75 15.29 -5.41 9.63
N THR A 76 14.07 -5.47 9.09
CA THR A 76 13.56 -6.69 8.41
C THR A 76 12.97 -6.37 7.03
N THR A 77 13.52 -7.02 6.01
CA THR A 77 13.01 -7.04 4.62
C THR A 77 11.79 -7.95 4.46
N SER A 78 11.31 -8.57 5.54
CA SER A 78 10.10 -9.39 5.57
C SER A 78 8.88 -8.47 5.54
N GLY A 79 8.66 -7.87 4.38
CA GLY A 79 7.46 -7.10 4.08
C GLY A 79 6.43 -7.95 3.37
N LYS A 80 5.17 -7.80 3.78
CA LYS A 80 4.04 -8.34 3.01
C LYS A 80 3.99 -7.56 1.71
N ARG A 81 4.11 -8.28 0.59
CA ARG A 81 3.96 -7.73 -0.76
C ARG A 81 2.55 -7.98 -1.25
N ILE A 82 1.89 -6.92 -1.71
CA ILE A 82 0.54 -7.00 -2.25
C ILE A 82 0.56 -6.41 -3.64
N ASP A 83 0.17 -7.22 -4.61
CA ASP A 83 0.01 -6.79 -6.00
C ASP A 83 -1.29 -6.00 -6.14
N ILE A 84 -1.18 -4.80 -6.71
CA ILE A 84 -2.30 -3.91 -6.99
C ILE A 84 -2.38 -3.71 -8.49
N HIS A 85 -3.53 -4.05 -9.05
CA HIS A 85 -3.84 -3.77 -10.46
C HIS A 85 -4.74 -2.54 -10.51
N ILE A 86 -4.18 -1.44 -10.99
CA ILE A 86 -4.91 -0.21 -11.28
C ILE A 86 -5.46 -0.33 -12.69
N VAL A 87 -6.79 -0.26 -12.84
CA VAL A 87 -7.53 -0.28 -14.11
C VAL A 87 -8.27 1.02 -14.35
#